data_AF-A0A9E0QG22-F1
#
_entry.id   AF-A0A9E0QG22-F1
#
_cell.length_a   1.000
_cell.length_b   1.000
_cell.length_c   1.000
_cell.angle_alpha   90.00
_cell.angle_beta   90.00
_cell.angle_gamma   90.00
#
_symmetry.space_group_name_H-M   'P 1'
#
loop_
_entity.id
_entity.type
_entity.pdbx_description
1 polymer ?
#
loop_
_entity_poly.entity_id
_entity_poly.type
_entity_poly.pdbx_seq_one_letter_code
_entity_poly.pdbx_strand_id
1 'polypeptide(L)'
;MKNLFSTALLALVISAFPSVAASKPMVLASIKPVAMLVKAVVGDELSVDVLLAANASPHDYALKFSDIRAIKSADLVVWIGPELEGVLVKPLSAVPTDEKLQLTDLKALHWPDDAEGEHDDHEHGHGAYTRDPHIWLNPRNSSAMVMAIAEVLKEKYPEKG
;
A
#
# COMPACT_ATOMS: atom_id res chain seq x y z
N MET A 1 -35.62 -24.62 64.37
CA MET A 1 -34.31 -23.97 64.62
C MET A 1 -33.32 -24.63 63.66
N LYS A 2 -33.28 -24.18 62.39
CA LYS A 2 -32.28 -23.27 61.76
C LYS A 2 -30.85 -23.82 61.81
N ASN A 3 -30.46 -24.56 60.77
CA ASN A 3 -29.05 -24.83 60.45
C ASN A 3 -28.82 -24.35 59.01
N LEU A 4 -27.97 -23.34 58.92
CA LEU A 4 -27.84 -22.37 57.82
C LEU A 4 -27.34 -23.01 56.52
N PHE A 5 -27.96 -22.59 55.41
CA PHE A 5 -27.48 -22.84 54.06
C PHE A 5 -26.13 -22.17 53.82
N SER A 6 -25.19 -22.99 53.36
CA SER A 6 -23.92 -22.63 52.75
C SER A 6 -24.16 -21.75 51.52
N THR A 7 -23.59 -20.54 51.49
CA THR A 7 -23.35 -19.82 50.23
C THR A 7 -22.03 -19.05 50.37
N ALA A 8 -20.97 -19.66 49.83
CA ALA A 8 -19.71 -18.99 49.58
C ALA A 8 -19.93 -17.95 48.48
N LEU A 9 -19.81 -16.67 48.83
CA LEU A 9 -19.85 -15.56 47.88
C LEU A 9 -18.51 -15.51 47.15
N LEU A 10 -18.42 -16.19 46.01
CA LEU A 10 -17.28 -16.09 45.10
C LEU A 10 -17.32 -14.70 44.43
N ALA A 11 -16.53 -13.77 44.94
CA ALA A 11 -16.36 -12.45 44.34
C ALA A 11 -15.62 -12.60 42.99
N LEU A 12 -16.39 -12.58 41.90
CA LEU A 12 -15.87 -12.53 40.54
C LEU A 12 -15.37 -11.10 40.26
N VAL A 13 -14.09 -10.85 40.56
CA VAL A 13 -13.40 -9.64 40.11
C VAL A 13 -13.08 -9.81 38.62
N ILE A 14 -13.98 -9.34 37.76
CA ILE A 14 -13.71 -9.19 36.33
C ILE A 14 -12.76 -7.99 36.20
N SER A 15 -11.46 -8.26 36.12
CA SER A 15 -10.48 -7.24 35.71
C SER A 15 -10.80 -6.80 34.29
N ALA A 16 -11.44 -5.65 34.15
CA ALA A 16 -11.57 -4.95 32.88
C ALA A 16 -10.18 -4.41 32.50
N PHE A 17 -9.37 -5.23 31.85
CA PHE A 17 -8.20 -4.73 31.14
C PHE A 17 -8.69 -3.85 29.99
N PRO A 18 -8.25 -2.58 29.87
CA PRO A 18 -8.57 -1.79 28.69
C PRO A 18 -7.99 -2.53 27.48
N SER A 19 -8.86 -2.87 26.54
CA SER A 19 -8.43 -3.42 25.25
C SER A 19 -7.57 -2.36 24.58
N VAL A 20 -6.26 -2.60 24.50
CA VAL A 20 -5.37 -1.80 23.66
C VAL A 20 -5.81 -2.07 22.23
N ALA A 21 -6.55 -1.12 21.64
CA ALA A 21 -6.92 -1.21 20.24
C ALA A 21 -5.63 -1.33 19.42
N ALA A 22 -5.47 -2.45 18.72
CA ALA A 22 -4.34 -2.66 17.84
C ALA A 22 -4.30 -1.53 16.80
N SER A 23 -3.12 -0.96 16.56
CA SER A 23 -2.95 0.07 15.53
C SER A 23 -3.36 -0.51 14.17
N LYS A 24 -4.16 0.23 13.40
CA LYS A 24 -4.54 -0.16 12.05
C LYS A 24 -3.27 -0.32 11.20
N PRO A 25 -3.14 -1.40 10.40
CA PRO A 25 -2.03 -1.51 9.46
C PRO A 25 -1.99 -0.29 8.54
N MET A 26 -0.78 0.07 8.13
CA MET A 26 -0.47 1.29 7.39
C MET A 26 -0.05 0.95 5.96
N VAL A 27 -0.78 1.51 5.00
CA VAL A 27 -0.39 1.54 3.60
C VAL A 27 0.24 2.89 3.29
N LEU A 28 1.49 2.88 2.84
CA LEU A 28 2.19 4.06 2.38
C LEU A 28 2.08 4.14 0.85
N ALA A 29 1.30 5.09 0.35
CA ALA A 29 1.24 5.39 -1.06
C ALA A 29 2.34 6.39 -1.42
N SER A 30 2.99 6.22 -2.57
CA SER A 30 4.10 7.08 -2.97
C SER A 30 3.65 8.51 -3.29
N ILE A 31 2.55 8.66 -4.05
CA ILE A 31 1.97 9.93 -4.46
C ILE A 31 0.46 10.00 -4.20
N LYS A 32 -0.09 11.23 -4.22
CA LYS A 32 -1.50 11.48 -3.89
C LYS A 32 -2.50 10.70 -4.76
N PRO A 33 -2.34 10.57 -6.10
CA PRO A 33 -3.23 9.75 -6.92
C PRO A 33 -3.29 8.29 -6.44
N VAL A 34 -2.15 7.68 -6.14
CA VAL A 34 -2.08 6.31 -5.62
C VAL A 34 -2.78 6.21 -4.26
N ALA A 35 -2.55 7.17 -3.36
CA ALA A 35 -3.21 7.20 -2.06
C ALA A 35 -4.75 7.27 -2.17
N MET A 36 -5.26 7.98 -3.17
CA MET A 36 -6.70 8.06 -3.42
C MET A 36 -7.27 6.72 -3.89
N LEU A 37 -6.55 5.99 -4.77
CA LEU A 37 -6.96 4.65 -5.20
C LEU A 37 -6.97 3.68 -4.02
N VAL A 38 -5.91 3.68 -3.20
CA VAL A 38 -5.83 2.85 -1.99
C VAL A 38 -6.97 3.18 -1.03
N LYS A 39 -7.23 4.47 -0.76
CA LYS A 39 -8.30 4.91 0.15
C LYS A 39 -9.69 4.52 -0.37
N ALA A 40 -9.89 4.51 -1.68
CA ALA A 40 -11.15 4.05 -2.28
C ALA A 40 -11.40 2.56 -2.08
N VAL A 41 -10.33 1.74 -1.98
CA VAL A 41 -10.43 0.30 -1.68
C VAL A 41 -10.67 0.06 -0.19
N VAL A 42 -9.89 0.71 0.68
CA VAL A 42 -9.81 0.31 2.11
C VAL A 42 -10.74 1.08 3.04
N GLY A 43 -11.34 2.17 2.57
CA GLY A 43 -12.11 3.07 3.42
C GLY A 43 -11.33 3.47 4.68
N ASP A 44 -11.92 3.26 5.85
CA ASP A 44 -11.31 3.57 7.15
C ASP A 44 -10.71 2.34 7.86
N GLU A 45 -10.66 1.17 7.24
CA GLU A 45 -10.18 -0.06 7.89
C GLU A 45 -8.66 -0.14 8.04
N LEU A 46 -7.96 0.55 7.15
CA LEU A 46 -6.50 0.69 7.10
C LEU A 46 -6.11 2.17 7.15
N SER A 47 -4.95 2.45 7.72
CA SER A 47 -4.35 3.78 7.66
C SER A 47 -3.70 3.95 6.29
N VAL A 48 -3.86 5.12 5.67
CA VAL A 48 -3.25 5.45 4.37
C VAL A 48 -2.50 6.76 4.51
N ASP A 49 -1.19 6.73 4.25
CA ASP A 49 -0.33 7.92 4.25
C ASP A 49 0.31 8.13 2.86
N VAL A 50 0.82 9.33 2.61
CA VAL A 50 1.45 9.71 1.33
C VAL A 50 2.89 10.10 1.55
N LEU A 51 3.81 9.44 0.83
CA LEU A 51 5.24 9.69 0.96
C LEU A 51 5.63 11.08 0.44
N LEU A 52 5.21 11.42 -0.78
CA LEU A 52 5.53 12.69 -1.40
C LEU A 52 4.49 13.76 -1.05
N ALA A 53 4.98 14.92 -0.62
CA ALA A 53 4.15 16.10 -0.42
C ALA A 53 3.50 16.55 -1.73
N ALA A 54 2.30 17.14 -1.66
CA ALA A 54 1.52 17.51 -2.83
C ALA A 54 2.20 18.52 -3.79
N ASN A 55 3.22 19.24 -3.31
CA ASN A 55 3.99 20.20 -4.11
C ASN A 55 5.35 19.65 -4.60
N ALA A 56 5.66 18.39 -4.32
CA ALA A 56 6.89 17.74 -4.77
C ALA A 56 6.70 17.06 -6.13
N SER A 57 7.67 17.21 -7.02
CA SER A 57 7.74 16.42 -8.26
C SER A 57 8.20 15.00 -7.93
N PRO A 58 7.50 13.95 -8.41
CA PRO A 58 7.94 12.58 -8.21
C PRO A 58 9.18 12.20 -9.03
N HIS A 59 9.42 12.90 -10.15
CA HIS A 59 10.61 12.70 -10.98
C HIS A 59 11.91 13.14 -10.29
N ASP A 60 11.87 14.26 -9.54
CA ASP A 60 13.05 14.93 -9.00
C ASP A 60 13.08 14.94 -7.46
N TYR A 61 12.37 14.00 -6.83
CA TYR A 61 12.20 14.03 -5.39
C TYR A 61 13.50 13.75 -4.63
N ALA A 62 13.86 14.65 -3.70
CA ALA A 62 14.97 14.44 -2.78
C ALA A 62 14.49 13.72 -1.51
N LEU A 63 14.82 12.43 -1.39
CA LEU A 63 14.46 11.62 -0.23
C LEU A 63 15.08 12.13 1.08
N LYS A 64 14.26 12.23 2.11
CA LYS A 64 14.66 12.55 3.48
C LYS A 64 14.84 11.26 4.29
N PHE A 65 15.57 11.35 5.41
CA PHE A 65 15.67 10.22 6.34
C PHE A 65 14.33 9.79 6.93
N SER A 66 13.39 10.73 7.10
CA SER A 66 12.01 10.44 7.50
C SER A 66 11.31 9.52 6.50
N ASP A 67 11.57 9.73 5.21
CA ASP A 67 10.88 9.02 4.13
C ASP A 67 11.38 7.59 4.07
N ILE A 68 12.69 7.38 4.20
CA ILE A 68 13.29 6.04 4.31
C ILE A 68 12.74 5.29 5.53
N ARG A 69 12.50 6.00 6.64
CA ARG A 69 11.89 5.41 7.83
C ARG A 69 10.43 5.03 7.58
N ALA A 70 9.67 5.92 6.95
CA ALA A 70 8.27 5.64 6.58
C ALA A 70 8.16 4.42 5.68
N ILE A 71 9.00 4.32 4.63
CA ILE A 71 9.06 3.16 3.73
C ILE A 71 9.28 1.86 4.50
N LYS A 72 10.21 1.86 5.46
CA LYS A 72 10.55 0.66 6.26
C LYS A 72 9.52 0.30 7.33
N SER A 73 8.67 1.24 7.71
CA SER A 73 7.67 1.04 8.78
C SER A 73 6.26 0.79 8.25
N ALA A 74 6.04 0.95 6.94
CA ALA A 74 4.78 0.64 6.32
C ALA A 74 4.57 -0.86 6.22
N ASP A 75 3.34 -1.32 6.42
CA ASP A 75 2.98 -2.72 6.20
C ASP A 75 2.82 -3.03 4.70
N LEU A 76 2.51 -2.02 3.89
CA LEU A 76 2.49 -2.12 2.43
C LEU A 76 2.91 -0.77 1.82
N VAL A 77 3.84 -0.80 0.87
CA VAL A 77 4.17 0.36 0.04
C VAL A 77 3.56 0.20 -1.35
N VAL A 78 2.71 1.14 -1.77
CA VAL A 78 2.15 1.16 -3.14
C VAL A 78 2.78 2.34 -3.88
N TRP A 79 3.44 2.07 -5.00
CA TRP A 79 4.17 3.07 -5.77
C TRP A 79 3.96 2.87 -7.27
N ILE A 80 4.20 3.91 -8.06
CA ILE A 80 4.02 3.84 -9.51
C ILE A 80 5.06 2.90 -10.08
N GLY A 81 6.33 3.21 -9.87
CA GLY A 81 7.43 2.43 -10.41
C GLY A 81 8.63 3.27 -10.72
N PRO A 82 9.72 2.61 -11.13
CA PRO A 82 11.01 3.26 -11.30
C PRO A 82 11.01 4.27 -12.46
N GLU A 83 10.03 4.17 -13.38
CA GLU A 83 9.80 5.10 -14.48
C GLU A 83 9.51 6.54 -14.03
N LEU A 84 8.75 6.67 -12.94
CA LEU A 84 8.38 7.96 -12.36
C LEU A 84 9.25 8.29 -11.17
N GLU A 85 9.56 7.29 -10.35
CA GLU A 85 10.03 7.45 -8.97
C GLU A 85 11.39 6.76 -8.78
N GLY A 86 12.32 6.99 -9.71
CA GLY A 86 13.62 6.30 -9.74
C GLY A 86 14.41 6.38 -8.43
N VAL A 87 14.24 7.45 -7.65
CA VAL A 87 14.85 7.61 -6.33
C VAL A 87 14.39 6.57 -5.30
N LEU A 88 13.20 5.97 -5.49
CA LEU A 88 12.63 4.96 -4.61
C LEU A 88 13.17 3.55 -4.87
N VAL A 89 13.83 3.29 -6.01
CA VAL A 89 14.36 1.96 -6.38
C VAL A 89 15.30 1.41 -5.31
N LYS A 90 16.26 2.22 -4.87
CA LYS A 90 17.25 1.81 -3.87
C LYS A 90 16.64 1.55 -2.49
N PRO A 91 15.81 2.43 -1.89
CA PRO A 91 15.19 2.12 -0.61
C PRO A 91 14.19 0.95 -0.68
N LEU A 92 13.46 0.79 -1.78
CA LEU A 92 12.49 -0.29 -1.95
C LEU A 92 13.13 -1.65 -2.27
N SER A 93 14.39 -1.72 -2.68
CA SER A 93 15.09 -2.99 -2.86
C SER A 93 15.29 -3.76 -1.55
N ALA A 94 15.26 -3.05 -0.41
CA ALA A 94 15.33 -3.64 0.92
C ALA A 94 13.97 -4.01 1.52
N VAL A 95 12.87 -3.67 0.85
CA VAL A 95 11.50 -4.02 1.27
C VAL A 95 11.12 -5.39 0.67
N PRO A 96 10.56 -6.33 1.46
CA PRO A 96 10.05 -7.61 0.96
C PRO A 96 9.09 -7.45 -0.22
N THR A 97 9.07 -8.42 -1.12
CA THR A 97 8.23 -8.36 -2.34
C THR A 97 6.73 -8.34 -2.03
N ASP A 98 6.30 -9.02 -0.96
CA ASP A 98 4.93 -9.06 -0.44
C ASP A 98 4.56 -7.85 0.45
N GLU A 99 5.50 -6.92 0.64
CA GLU A 99 5.30 -5.64 1.35
C GLU A 99 5.36 -4.44 0.41
N LYS A 100 5.42 -4.66 -0.90
CA LYS A 100 5.38 -3.58 -1.90
C LYS A 100 4.61 -3.96 -3.15
N LEU A 101 3.94 -2.99 -3.75
CA LEU A 101 3.23 -3.12 -5.02
C LEU A 101 3.71 -2.03 -5.99
N GLN A 102 4.38 -2.45 -7.06
CA GLN A 102 4.74 -1.60 -8.19
C GLN A 102 3.61 -1.61 -9.21
N LEU A 103 3.02 -0.45 -9.50
CA LEU A 103 1.84 -0.37 -10.37
C LEU A 103 2.19 -0.48 -11.86
N THR A 104 3.39 -0.07 -12.29
CA THR A 104 3.83 -0.22 -13.69
C THR A 104 4.10 -1.67 -14.12
N ASP A 105 4.21 -2.61 -13.16
CA ASP A 105 4.36 -4.05 -13.45
C ASP A 105 3.02 -4.74 -13.77
N LEU A 106 1.90 -4.02 -13.64
CA LEU A 106 0.58 -4.58 -13.90
C LEU A 106 0.39 -4.86 -15.41
N LYS A 107 0.16 -6.14 -15.74
CA LYS A 107 -0.09 -6.59 -17.12
C LYS A 107 -1.35 -6.01 -17.75
N ALA A 108 -2.29 -5.55 -16.94
CA ALA A 108 -3.58 -5.01 -17.39
C ALA A 108 -3.55 -3.49 -17.67
N LEU A 109 -2.36 -2.87 -17.67
CA LEU A 109 -2.21 -1.48 -18.06
C LEU A 109 -2.35 -1.31 -19.57
N HIS A 110 -3.01 -0.22 -19.94
CA HIS A 110 -3.07 0.33 -21.28
C HIS A 110 -2.04 1.45 -21.39
N TRP A 111 -1.02 1.23 -22.21
CA TRP A 111 -0.03 2.24 -22.55
C TRP A 111 -0.43 2.99 -23.83
N PRO A 112 -0.09 4.28 -23.96
CA PRO A 112 -0.40 5.05 -25.17
C PRO A 112 0.13 4.41 -26.47
N ASP A 113 1.26 3.71 -26.40
CA ASP A 113 1.94 3.11 -27.56
C ASP A 113 1.40 1.71 -27.93
N ASP A 114 0.52 1.11 -27.11
CA ASP A 114 -0.05 -0.24 -27.36
C ASP A 114 -1.04 -0.25 -28.55
N ALA A 115 -1.28 0.90 -29.20
CA ALA A 115 -2.13 1.01 -30.37
C ALA A 115 -1.45 0.50 -31.66
N GLU A 116 -0.13 0.31 -31.67
CA GLU A 116 0.61 -0.15 -32.87
C GLU A 116 1.58 -1.32 -32.56
N GLY A 117 1.11 -2.55 -32.78
CA GLY A 117 1.95 -3.68 -33.18
C GLY A 117 2.72 -4.43 -32.08
N GLU A 118 2.61 -5.76 -32.14
CA GLU A 118 3.41 -6.74 -31.39
C GLU A 118 4.92 -6.46 -31.51
N HIS A 119 5.67 -6.27 -30.41
CA HIS A 119 7.10 -6.59 -30.37
C HIS A 119 7.60 -6.92 -28.95
N ASP A 120 7.95 -8.20 -28.81
CA ASP A 120 9.09 -8.84 -28.13
C ASP A 120 9.52 -8.50 -26.69
N ASP A 121 9.81 -9.60 -26.00
CA ASP A 121 10.35 -9.75 -24.66
C ASP A 121 11.84 -9.35 -24.59
N HIS A 122 12.25 -8.96 -23.37
CA HIS A 122 13.63 -8.86 -22.85
C HIS A 122 14.51 -7.66 -23.26
N GLU A 123 14.56 -6.64 -22.40
CA GLU A 123 15.81 -5.89 -22.19
C GLU A 123 15.99 -5.46 -20.71
N HIS A 124 16.91 -6.13 -20.03
CA HIS A 124 17.48 -5.67 -18.77
C HIS A 124 18.56 -4.64 -19.09
N GLY A 125 18.19 -3.35 -19.18
CA GLY A 125 19.12 -2.26 -19.44
C GLY A 125 18.71 -0.99 -18.73
N HIS A 126 19.59 -0.46 -17.88
CA HIS A 126 19.44 0.86 -17.27
C HIS A 126 19.50 1.95 -18.36
N GLY A 127 18.37 2.29 -18.96
CA GLY A 127 18.26 3.32 -19.99
C GLY A 127 16.81 3.69 -20.24
N ALA A 128 16.47 4.96 -19.96
CA ALA A 128 15.23 5.66 -20.27
C ALA A 128 13.97 4.79 -20.42
N TYR A 129 13.18 4.75 -19.34
CA TYR A 129 11.78 4.34 -19.38
C TYR A 129 11.07 4.98 -20.57
N THR A 130 10.77 4.18 -21.60
CA THR A 130 10.25 4.67 -22.89
C THR A 130 8.76 4.98 -22.84
N ARG A 131 8.05 4.48 -21.83
CA ARG A 131 6.61 4.61 -21.67
C ARG A 131 6.26 5.73 -20.70
N ASP A 132 5.24 6.51 -21.03
CA ASP A 132 4.72 7.58 -20.16
C ASP A 132 4.21 6.98 -18.83
N PRO A 133 4.85 7.29 -17.68
CA PRO A 133 4.52 6.66 -16.42
C PRO A 133 3.32 7.28 -15.69
N HIS A 134 2.66 8.28 -16.29
CA HIS A 134 1.47 8.93 -15.72
C HIS A 134 0.20 8.07 -15.86
N ILE A 135 0.33 6.77 -15.58
CA ILE A 135 -0.66 5.73 -15.86
C ILE A 135 -2.03 5.97 -15.21
N TRP A 136 -2.08 6.73 -14.11
CA TRP A 136 -3.34 7.07 -13.42
C TRP A 136 -4.23 8.04 -14.21
N LEU A 137 -3.68 8.76 -15.20
CA LEU A 137 -4.46 9.66 -16.05
C LEU A 137 -5.38 8.90 -17.01
N ASN A 138 -5.16 7.60 -17.19
CA ASN A 138 -6.06 6.72 -17.93
C ASN A 138 -7.07 6.04 -16.97
N PRO A 139 -8.38 6.28 -17.10
CA PRO A 139 -9.39 5.64 -16.24
C PRO A 139 -9.39 4.11 -16.30
N ARG A 140 -9.01 3.50 -17.44
CA ARG A 140 -8.91 2.03 -17.54
C ARG A 140 -7.80 1.48 -16.67
N ASN A 141 -6.65 2.16 -16.65
CA ASN A 141 -5.54 1.83 -15.77
C ASN A 141 -5.91 2.04 -14.31
N SER A 142 -6.68 3.09 -13.99
CA SER A 142 -7.20 3.28 -12.64
C SER A 142 -8.02 2.09 -12.14
N SER A 143 -8.86 1.51 -13.00
CA SER A 143 -9.59 0.27 -12.67
C SER A 143 -8.65 -0.91 -12.44
N ALA A 144 -7.65 -1.11 -13.31
CA ALA A 144 -6.67 -2.19 -13.16
C ALA A 144 -5.86 -2.06 -11.86
N MET A 145 -5.43 -0.85 -11.52
CA MET A 145 -4.69 -0.55 -10.29
C MET A 145 -5.54 -0.81 -9.05
N VAL A 146 -6.81 -0.39 -9.04
CA VAL A 146 -7.74 -0.66 -7.93
C VAL A 146 -7.94 -2.16 -7.70
N MET A 147 -8.11 -2.93 -8.77
CA MET A 147 -8.26 -4.39 -8.67
C MET A 147 -6.99 -5.06 -8.12
N ALA A 148 -5.81 -4.63 -8.57
CA ALA A 148 -4.54 -5.16 -8.06
C ALA A 148 -4.32 -4.80 -6.59
N ILE A 149 -4.63 -3.56 -6.19
CA ILE A 149 -4.57 -3.11 -4.80
C ILE A 149 -5.51 -3.95 -3.92
N ALA A 150 -6.75 -4.17 -4.38
CA ALA A 150 -7.72 -4.98 -3.65
C ALA A 150 -7.26 -6.44 -3.46
N GLU A 151 -6.68 -7.05 -4.50
CA GLU A 151 -6.18 -8.43 -4.43
C GLU A 151 -5.04 -8.57 -3.40
N VAL A 152 -4.03 -7.69 -3.48
CA VAL A 152 -2.91 -7.69 -2.53
C VAL A 152 -3.39 -7.48 -1.09
N LEU A 153 -4.34 -6.56 -0.89
CA LEU A 153 -4.86 -6.27 0.44
C LEU A 153 -5.74 -7.40 0.99
N LYS A 154 -6.50 -8.09 0.14
CA LYS A 154 -7.28 -9.25 0.52
C LYS A 154 -6.39 -10.42 0.94
N GLU A 155 -5.30 -10.67 0.20
CA GLU A 155 -4.32 -11.68 0.56
C GLU A 155 -3.65 -11.35 1.91
N LYS A 156 -3.29 -10.08 2.10
CA LYS A 156 -2.58 -9.63 3.30
C LYS A 156 -3.48 -9.49 4.54
N TYR A 157 -4.73 -9.09 4.35
CA TYR A 157 -5.70 -8.82 5.41
C TYR A 157 -7.05 -9.52 5.10
N PRO A 158 -7.11 -10.85 5.16
CA PRO A 158 -8.30 -11.63 4.76
C PRO A 158 -9.56 -11.34 5.58
N GLU A 159 -9.40 -10.80 6.80
CA GLU A 159 -10.49 -10.42 7.71
C GLU A 159 -11.06 -9.02 7.43
N LYS A 160 -10.49 -8.29 6.46
CA LYS A 160 -10.79 -6.88 6.13
C LYS A 160 -11.18 -6.67 4.65
N GLY A 161 -11.62 -7.73 3.98
CA GLY A 161 -11.93 -7.76 2.55
C GLY A 161 -13.31 -8.32 2.25
#